data_AF-A0A7C2KKB6-F1
#
_entry.id   AF-A0A7C2KKB6-F1
#
_cell.length_a   1.000
_cell.length_b   1.000
_cell.length_c   1.000
_cell.angle_alpha   90.00
_cell.angle_beta   90.00
_cell.angle_gamma   90.00
#
_symmetry.space_group_name_H-M   'P 1'
#
loop_
_entity.id
_entity.type
_entity.pdbx_description
1 polymer ?
#
loop_
_entity_poly.entity_id
_entity_poly.type
_entity_poly.pdbx_seq_one_letter_code
_entity_poly.pdbx_strand_id
1 'polypeptide(L)' 'QKIMKAYNKDTPESKRIMEINPDHQLIEKMKGLFETNKDEPRLKDYAELLYDQALIAEGSKIPDPVQFNERLSNLMLQV' A
#
# COMPACT_ATOMS: atom_id res chain seq x y z
N GLN A 1 -15.09 -8.45 -11.31
CA GLN A 1 -15.41 -7.01 -11.19
C GLN A 1 -15.08 -6.18 -12.44
N LYS A 2 -13.89 -6.29 -13.07
CA LYS A 2 -13.57 -5.51 -14.30
C LYS A 2 -14.61 -5.66 -15.41
N ILE A 3 -15.08 -6.89 -15.64
CA ILE A 3 -16.16 -7.19 -16.60
C ILE A 3 -17.47 -6.50 -16.18
N MET A 4 -17.86 -6.60 -14.91
CA MET A 4 -19.09 -5.97 -14.39
C MET A 4 -19.05 -4.43 -14.45
N LYS A 5 -17.92 -3.80 -14.09
CA LYS A 5 -17.69 -2.35 -14.24
C LYS A 5 -17.71 -1.90 -15.71
N ALA A 6 -17.36 -2.77 -16.65
CA ALA A 6 -17.43 -2.47 -18.10
C ALA A 6 -18.87 -2.46 -18.65
N TYR A 7 -19.76 -3.27 -18.07
CA TYR A 7 -21.16 -3.36 -18.48
C TYR A 7 -22.09 -2.44 -17.68
N ASN A 8 -21.76 -2.11 -16.42
CA ASN A 8 -22.58 -1.26 -15.55
C ASN A 8 -21.73 -0.18 -14.88
N LYS A 9 -21.87 1.07 -15.35
CA LYS A 9 -21.14 2.25 -14.83
C LYS A 9 -21.42 2.53 -13.35
N ASP A 10 -22.59 2.13 -12.85
CA ASP A 10 -23.03 2.39 -11.47
C ASP A 10 -22.79 1.22 -10.52
N THR A 11 -21.83 0.33 -10.83
CA THR A 11 -21.46 -0.74 -9.88
C THR A 11 -20.83 -0.10 -8.64
N PRO A 12 -21.41 -0.25 -7.42
CA PRO A 12 -20.85 0.34 -6.21
C PRO A 12 -19.42 -0.14 -5.99
N GLU A 13 -18.53 0.75 -5.55
CA GLU A 13 -17.19 0.33 -5.13
C GLU A 13 -17.30 -0.52 -3.85
N SER A 14 -16.96 -1.81 -3.95
CA SER A 14 -16.82 -2.62 -2.75
C SER A 14 -15.49 -2.30 -2.08
N LYS A 15 -15.52 -2.03 -0.78
CA LYS A 15 -14.29 -1.94 0.01
C LYS A 15 -13.55 -3.28 -0.07
N ARG A 16 -12.24 -3.22 -0.26
CA ARG A 16 -11.37 -4.40 -0.28
C ARG A 16 -10.80 -4.63 1.12
N ILE A 17 -10.48 -5.89 1.41
CA ILE A 17 -9.76 -6.27 2.61
C ILE A 17 -8.28 -6.39 2.22
N MET A 18 -7.42 -5.63 2.89
CA MET A 18 -5.98 -5.76 2.75
C MET A 18 -5.50 -6.83 3.73
N GLU A 19 -4.98 -7.93 3.20
CA GLU A 19 -4.37 -9.01 4.00
C GLU A 19 -2.86 -8.80 4.06
N ILE A 20 -2.27 -9.05 5.24
CA ILE A 20 -0.82 -8.95 5.45
C ILE A 20 -0.28 -10.27 5.97
N ASN A 21 0.97 -10.59 5.61
CA ASN A 21 1.70 -11.72 6.16
C ASN A 21 2.49 -11.26 7.40
N PRO A 22 2.11 -11.64 8.63
CA PRO A 22 2.80 -11.21 9.84
C PRO A 22 4.25 -11.72 9.93
N ASP A 23 4.56 -12.86 9.29
CA ASP A 23 5.88 -13.49 9.33
C ASP A 23 6.85 -12.87 8.31
N HIS A 24 6.40 -11.89 7.51
CA HIS A 24 7.26 -11.23 6.55
C HIS A 24 8.16 -10.19 7.23
N GLN A 25 9.46 -10.25 6.96
CA GLN A 25 10.48 -9.38 7.61
C GLN A 25 10.16 -7.88 7.55
N LEU A 26 9.47 -7.41 6.49
CA LEU A 26 9.01 -6.02 6.40
C LEU A 26 8.02 -5.66 7.52
N ILE A 27 7.05 -6.53 7.80
CA ILE A 27 6.02 -6.30 8.82
C ILE A 27 6.65 -6.33 10.21
N GLU A 28 7.57 -7.25 10.46
CA GLU A 28 8.34 -7.28 11.70
C GLU A 28 9.13 -5.99 11.93
N LYS A 29 9.81 -5.47 10.90
CA LYS A 29 10.53 -4.19 10.98
C LYS A 29 9.60 -3.01 11.23
N MET A 30 8.46 -2.94 10.54
CA MET A 30 7.44 -1.91 10.77
C MET A 30 6.90 -1.97 12.20
N LYS A 31 6.65 -3.18 12.74
CA LYS A 31 6.25 -3.37 14.12
C LYS A 31 7.30 -2.85 15.11
N GLY A 32 8.58 -3.19 14.93
CA GLY A 32 9.64 -2.71 15.81
C GLY A 32 9.80 -1.18 15.80
N LEU A 33 9.63 -0.54 14.64
CA LEU A 33 9.60 0.92 14.52
C LEU A 33 8.42 1.52 15.29
N PHE A 34 7.23 0.95 15.16
CA PHE A 34 6.03 1.38 15.86
C PHE A 34 6.13 1.23 17.39
N GLU A 35 6.73 0.12 17.86
CA GLU A 35 6.98 -0.10 19.28
C GLU A 35 7.97 0.90 19.86
N THR A 36 8.94 1.35 19.07
CA THR A 36 9.93 2.37 19.47
C THR A 36 9.33 3.77 19.47
N ASN A 37 8.60 4.13 18.41
CA ASN A 37 7.93 5.41 18.27
C ASN A 37 6.61 5.23 17.50
N LYS A 38 5.49 5.41 18.20
CA LYS A 38 4.14 5.27 17.61
C LYS A 38 3.85 6.29 16.52
N ASP A 39 4.51 7.44 16.58
CA ASP A 39 4.36 8.54 15.62
C ASP A 39 5.54 8.57 14.61
N GLU A 40 6.26 7.46 14.44
CA GLU A 40 7.35 7.34 13.46
C GLU A 40 6.85 7.67 12.05
N PRO A 41 7.29 8.80 11.45
CA PRO A 41 6.76 9.25 10.16
C PRO A 41 6.94 8.24 9.03
N ARG A 42 8.03 7.47 9.06
CA ARG A 42 8.34 6.46 8.04
C ARG A 42 7.32 5.34 7.98
N LEU A 43 6.61 5.03 9.07
CA LEU A 43 5.58 3.99 9.09
C LEU A 43 4.45 4.28 8.10
N LYS A 44 4.07 5.55 7.98
CA LYS A 44 3.05 5.97 7.03
C LYS A 44 3.50 5.69 5.60
N ASP A 45 4.72 6.07 5.25
CA ASP A 45 5.27 5.84 3.91
C ASP A 45 5.38 4.35 3.59
N TYR A 46 5.80 3.53 4.55
CA TYR A 46 5.92 2.08 4.35
C TYR A 46 4.55 1.41 4.17
N ALA A 47 3.54 1.82 4.96
CA ALA A 47 2.18 1.30 4.83
C ALA A 47 1.57 1.65 3.46
N GLU A 48 1.78 2.86 2.98
CA GLU A 48 1.26 3.34 1.69
C GLU A 48 1.95 2.63 0.53
N LEU A 49 3.28 2.49 0.57
CA LEU A 49 4.02 1.72 -0.44
C LEU A 49 3.60 0.24 -0.47
N LEU A 50 3.37 -0.37 0.70
CA LEU A 50 2.90 -1.76 0.78
C LEU A 50 1.48 -1.89 0.18
N TYR A 51 0.60 -0.92 0.43
CA TYR A 51 -0.73 -0.88 -0.15
C TYR A 51 -0.68 -0.73 -1.67
N ASP A 52 0.12 0.19 -2.20
CA ASP A 52 0.30 0.38 -3.63
C ASP A 52 0.86 -0.88 -4.30
N GLN A 53 1.82 -1.55 -3.66
CA GLN A 53 2.33 -2.85 -4.12
C GLN A 53 1.23 -3.93 -4.18
N ALA A 54 0.36 -3.99 -3.17
CA ALA A 54 -0.77 -4.92 -3.16
C ALA A 54 -1.75 -4.63 -4.32
N LEU A 55 -2.03 -3.35 -4.61
CA LEU A 55 -2.84 -2.95 -5.76
C LEU A 55 -2.23 -3.39 -7.08
N ILE A 56 -0.92 -3.21 -7.25
CA ILE A 56 -0.20 -3.67 -8.46
C ILE A 56 -0.31 -5.20 -8.59
N ALA A 57 -0.11 -5.93 -7.50
CA ALA A 57 -0.14 -7.40 -7.49
C ALA A 57 -1.51 -7.99 -7.88
N GLU A 58 -2.63 -7.36 -7.48
CA GLU A 58 -3.96 -7.79 -7.96
C GLU A 58 -4.32 -7.27 -9.37
N GLY A 59 -3.42 -6.51 -10.01
CA GLY A 59 -3.64 -5.92 -11.33
C GLY A 59 -4.59 -4.71 -11.31
N SER A 60 -4.70 -4.04 -10.16
CA SER A 60 -5.34 -2.74 -10.02
C SER A 60 -4.40 -1.60 -10.43
N LYS A 61 -4.98 -0.44 -10.73
CA LYS A 61 -4.18 0.77 -11.00
C LYS A 61 -3.82 1.42 -9.68
N ILE A 62 -2.62 1.98 -9.60
CA ILE A 62 -2.24 2.89 -8.51
C ILE A 62 -3.10 4.16 -8.64
N PRO A 63 -3.79 4.61 -7.57
CA PRO A 63 -4.62 5.81 -7.60
C PRO A 63 -3.81 7.08 -7.86
N ASP A 64 -2.64 7.21 -7.22
CA ASP A 64 -1.73 8.34 -7.36
C ASP A 64 -0.30 7.86 -7.69
N PRO A 65 0.04 7.73 -8.99
CA PRO A 65 1.36 7.32 -9.42
C PRO A 65 2.48 8.31 -9.05
N VAL A 66 2.16 9.60 -8.90
CA VAL A 66 3.15 10.62 -8.57
C VAL A 66 3.59 10.42 -7.13
N GLN A 67 2.62 10.33 -6.22
CA GLN A 67 2.91 10.12 -4.81
C GLN A 67 3.59 8.77 -4.53
N PHE A 68 3.22 7.70 -5.24
CA PHE A 68 3.94 6.43 -5.17
C PHE A 68 5.43 6.58 -5.53
N ASN A 69 5.72 7.25 -6.65
CA ASN A 69 7.10 7.47 -7.12
C ASN A 69 7.89 8.36 -6.14
N GLU A 70 7.27 9.38 -5.57
CA GLU A 70 7.90 10.24 -4.56
C GLU A 70 8.25 9.44 -3.30
N ARG A 71 7.33 8.64 -2.76
CA ARG A 71 7.59 7.78 -1.58
C ARG A 71 8.69 6.75 -1.86
N LEU A 72 8.66 6.13 -3.04
CA LEU A 72 9.69 5.19 -3.46
C LEU A 72 11.07 5.86 -3.58
N SER A 73 11.14 7.04 -4.19
CA SER A 73 12.38 7.80 -4.34
C SER A 73 12.93 8.22 -2.98
N ASN A 74 12.07 8.71 -2.08
CA ASN A 74 12.44 9.06 -0.71
C ASN A 74 12.98 7.85 0.06
N LEU A 75 12.35 6.67 -0.10
CA LEU A 75 12.83 5.43 0.50
C LEU A 75 14.23 5.08 -0.02
N MET A 76 14.46 5.17 -1.33
CA MET A 76 15.77 4.88 -1.93
C MET A 76 16.90 5.80 -1.44
N LEU A 77 16.59 7.04 -1.07
CA LEU A 77 17.56 7.97 -0.49
C LEU A 77 17.92 7.67 0.98
N GLN A 78 17.12 6.84 1.66
CA GLN A 78 17.32 6.46 3.06
C GLN A 78 18.08 5.13 3.24
N VAL A 79 18.29 4.40 2.14
CA VAL A 79 19.06 3.13 2.10
C VAL A 79 20.55 3.44 2.02
#